data_AF-A0A2N8P138-F1
#
_entry.id   AF-A0A2N8P138-F1
#
_cell.length_a   1.000
_cell.length_b   1.000
_cell.length_c   1.000
_cell.angle_alpha   90.00
_cell.angle_beta   90.00
_cell.angle_gamma   90.00
#
_symmetry.space_group_name_H-M   'P 1'
#
loop_
_entity.id
_entity.type
_entity.pdbx_description
1 polymer ?
#
loop_
_entity_poly.entity_id
_entity_poly.type
_entity_poly.pdbx_seq_one_letter_code
_entity_poly.pdbx_strand_id
1 'polypeptide(L)'
;MTVSLLAGGALAGAPPASGNGPVFASASVGEPTGQVSALTAAAAGARGRVLYLAKWHPAAEVRVSAWNALRSSRGDEAVAEWLAPGGGFDYAKQRARDVRSRNKAFCERVVRTHTVEFSPEVRAAAERAVRGTAAEQAAFVRTGYAEAQRRDRAARETDAQHQQEAAAKERGFVGAIAAHDPGEQVRVAAQWALRAGATDADVVEFFGYGWMAGAALDLEGYRARIADAEVLRHHALSLLIRDAVAAEEALKGAADVAKARAEAERAWKAVAEHADTAGKAWLAEQEAAAAQAENWRTIADAARTGADELWKAIADPARANQDTWAREQAEAAEAAKSWKDMLDRAQDSAQRVKG
;
A
#
# COMPACT_ATOMS: atom_id res chain seq x y z
N MET A 1 34.58 -17.76 -12.25
CA MET A 1 34.88 -19.20 -12.42
C MET A 1 34.27 -19.90 -11.22
N THR A 2 33.36 -20.86 -11.27
CA THR A 2 32.83 -21.73 -12.33
C THR A 2 31.51 -22.27 -11.79
N VAL A 3 30.47 -22.26 -12.62
CA VAL A 3 29.16 -22.87 -12.37
C VAL A 3 29.24 -24.33 -12.80
N SER A 4 28.76 -25.27 -11.97
CA SER A 4 28.62 -26.68 -12.35
C SER A 4 27.15 -27.10 -12.27
N LEU A 5 26.59 -27.32 -13.46
CA LEU A 5 25.38 -28.08 -13.74
C LEU A 5 25.65 -29.59 -13.58
N LEU A 6 24.65 -30.33 -13.10
CA LEU A 6 24.59 -31.79 -13.20
C LEU A 6 23.25 -32.20 -13.81
N ALA A 7 23.35 -32.95 -14.90
CA ALA A 7 22.28 -33.57 -15.67
C ALA A 7 22.38 -35.10 -15.57
N GLY A 8 21.26 -35.79 -15.80
CA GLY A 8 21.16 -37.24 -16.04
C GLY A 8 19.90 -37.83 -15.37
N GLY A 9 19.07 -38.66 -16.02
CA GLY A 9 19.17 -39.31 -17.32
C GLY A 9 17.83 -39.93 -17.76
N ALA A 10 17.82 -40.43 -18.98
CA ALA A 10 16.69 -41.05 -19.67
C ALA A 10 16.79 -42.58 -19.65
N LEU A 11 15.63 -43.26 -19.77
CA LEU A 11 15.56 -44.67 -20.17
C LEU A 11 14.61 -44.82 -21.38
N ALA A 12 15.10 -45.58 -22.35
CA ALA A 12 14.52 -45.84 -23.66
C ALA A 12 13.62 -47.07 -23.68
N GLY A 13 12.75 -47.16 -24.67
CA GLY A 13 12.06 -48.38 -25.08
C GLY A 13 11.56 -48.26 -26.52
N ALA A 14 12.21 -48.98 -27.44
CA ALA A 14 11.77 -49.23 -28.81
C ALA A 14 11.61 -50.74 -29.02
N PRO A 15 10.71 -51.19 -29.92
CA PRO A 15 11.12 -52.15 -30.96
C PRO A 15 10.34 -51.94 -32.30
N PRO A 16 10.41 -52.82 -33.33
CA PRO A 16 11.46 -52.82 -34.36
C PRO A 16 10.96 -52.77 -35.85
N ALA A 17 11.93 -52.49 -36.73
CA ALA A 17 12.19 -52.81 -38.17
C ALA A 17 11.10 -53.53 -39.04
N SER A 18 10.95 -53.35 -40.36
CA SER A 18 11.90 -53.10 -41.48
C SER A 18 11.14 -52.70 -42.77
N GLY A 19 11.81 -52.08 -43.76
CA GLY A 19 11.42 -52.28 -45.18
C GLY A 19 11.69 -51.13 -46.18
N ASN A 20 12.73 -51.31 -46.99
CA ASN A 20 12.97 -50.79 -48.36
C ASN A 20 13.32 -49.31 -48.60
N GLY A 21 14.50 -49.10 -49.21
CA GLY A 21 15.03 -47.82 -49.70
C GLY A 21 14.50 -47.37 -51.06
N PRO A 22 15.28 -46.58 -51.82
CA PRO A 22 15.19 -45.12 -51.79
C PRO A 22 14.46 -44.58 -53.02
N VAL A 23 13.61 -43.58 -52.81
CA VAL A 23 13.21 -42.64 -53.86
C VAL A 23 13.73 -41.27 -53.43
N PHE A 24 14.81 -40.83 -54.08
CA PHE A 24 15.20 -39.43 -54.08
C PHE A 24 14.10 -38.65 -54.80
N ALA A 25 13.03 -38.31 -54.07
CA ALA A 25 12.19 -37.20 -54.41
C ALA A 25 12.91 -35.96 -53.89
N SER A 26 13.55 -35.24 -54.80
CA SER A 26 14.02 -33.88 -54.57
C SER A 26 12.89 -33.08 -53.94
N ALA A 27 12.93 -32.92 -52.61
CA ALA A 27 12.18 -31.88 -51.94
C ALA A 27 12.75 -30.57 -52.49
N SER A 28 11.96 -29.91 -53.32
CA SER A 28 12.22 -28.53 -53.68
C SER A 28 12.50 -27.76 -52.41
N VAL A 29 13.57 -26.98 -52.42
CA VAL A 29 13.83 -25.95 -51.43
C VAL A 29 12.67 -24.97 -51.52
N GLY A 30 11.62 -25.24 -50.75
CA GLY A 30 10.52 -24.33 -50.48
C GLY A 30 11.03 -23.21 -49.59
N GLU A 31 11.61 -22.21 -50.23
CA GLU A 31 11.36 -20.80 -49.96
C GLU A 31 11.46 -20.30 -48.49
N PRO A 32 12.60 -19.69 -48.09
CA PRO A 32 12.67 -18.77 -46.95
C PRO A 32 11.66 -17.59 -47.03
N THR A 33 11.08 -17.33 -48.21
CA THR A 33 10.05 -16.31 -48.46
C THR A 33 8.70 -16.61 -47.78
N GLY A 34 8.33 -17.88 -47.61
CA GLY A 34 7.05 -18.25 -46.95
C GLY A 34 7.02 -17.93 -45.46
N GLN A 35 8.14 -18.16 -44.76
CA GLN A 35 8.27 -17.90 -43.32
C GLN A 35 8.37 -16.40 -43.01
N VAL A 36 9.07 -15.63 -43.84
CA VAL A 36 9.14 -14.16 -43.73
C VAL A 36 7.76 -13.52 -43.99
N SER A 37 7.00 -14.04 -44.96
CA SER A 37 5.63 -13.59 -45.24
C SER A 37 4.67 -13.85 -44.08
N ALA A 38 4.72 -15.05 -43.48
CA ALA A 38 3.90 -15.39 -42.32
C ALA A 38 4.23 -14.54 -41.07
N LEU A 39 5.52 -14.29 -40.81
CA LEU A 39 5.97 -13.42 -39.71
C LEU A 39 5.52 -11.97 -39.92
N THR A 40 5.60 -11.46 -41.15
CA THR A 40 5.15 -10.10 -41.49
C THR A 40 3.63 -9.96 -41.33
N ALA A 41 2.86 -10.95 -41.77
CA ALA A 41 1.41 -10.98 -41.58
C ALA A 41 1.00 -11.06 -40.10
N ALA A 42 1.71 -11.86 -39.30
CA ALA A 42 1.50 -11.94 -37.85
C ALA A 42 1.82 -10.61 -37.15
N ALA A 43 2.92 -9.95 -37.52
CA ALA A 43 3.28 -8.63 -37.01
C ALA A 43 2.25 -7.56 -37.38
N ALA A 44 1.76 -7.54 -38.63
CA ALA A 44 0.69 -6.65 -39.07
C ALA A 44 -0.62 -6.89 -38.30
N GLY A 45 -1.00 -8.15 -38.07
CA GLY A 45 -2.16 -8.54 -37.26
C GLY A 45 -2.02 -8.09 -35.81
N ALA A 46 -0.84 -8.26 -35.22
CA ALA A 46 -0.52 -7.78 -33.87
C ALA A 46 -0.63 -6.25 -33.78
N ARG A 47 -0.05 -5.50 -34.72
CA ARG A 47 -0.18 -4.04 -34.79
C ARG A 47 -1.65 -3.62 -34.91
N GLY A 48 -2.43 -4.28 -35.76
CA GLY A 48 -3.86 -4.03 -35.94
C GLY A 48 -4.65 -4.22 -34.64
N ARG A 49 -4.34 -5.29 -33.89
CA ARG A 49 -4.94 -5.54 -32.58
C ARG A 49 -4.59 -4.47 -31.55
N VAL A 50 -3.31 -4.07 -31.46
CA VAL A 50 -2.88 -3.01 -30.54
C VAL A 50 -3.51 -1.67 -30.92
N LEU A 51 -3.63 -1.35 -32.21
CA LEU A 51 -4.32 -0.14 -32.68
C LEU A 51 -5.81 -0.12 -32.30
N TYR A 52 -6.49 -1.26 -32.42
CA TYR A 52 -7.87 -1.39 -31.96
C TYR A 52 -7.98 -1.07 -30.46
N LEU A 53 -7.10 -1.64 -29.63
CA LEU A 53 -7.08 -1.39 -28.20
C LEU A 53 -6.72 0.08 -27.87
N ALA A 54 -5.79 0.68 -28.62
CA ALA A 54 -5.40 2.07 -28.47
C ALA A 54 -6.55 3.06 -28.69
N LYS A 55 -7.46 2.73 -29.62
CA LYS A 55 -8.63 3.56 -29.95
C LYS A 55 -9.81 3.33 -29.00
N TRP A 56 -10.13 2.07 -28.71
CA TRP A 56 -11.46 1.71 -28.19
C TRP A 56 -11.46 1.11 -26.79
N HIS A 57 -10.30 0.77 -26.22
CA HIS A 57 -10.29 0.16 -24.89
C HIS A 57 -10.84 1.15 -23.84
N PRO A 58 -11.73 0.73 -22.92
CA PRO A 58 -12.40 1.65 -21.98
C PRO A 58 -11.42 2.32 -21.00
N ALA A 59 -10.38 1.62 -20.56
CA ALA A 59 -9.35 2.17 -19.68
C ALA A 59 -8.35 3.07 -20.43
N ALA A 60 -8.16 4.30 -19.95
CA ALA A 60 -7.25 5.27 -20.55
C ALA A 60 -5.78 4.83 -20.47
N GLU A 61 -5.39 4.15 -19.39
CA GLU A 61 -4.04 3.64 -19.15
C GLU A 61 -3.64 2.62 -20.22
N VAL A 62 -4.58 1.76 -20.61
CA VAL A 62 -4.37 0.78 -21.68
C VAL A 62 -4.29 1.48 -23.04
N ARG A 63 -5.14 2.48 -23.30
CA ARG A 63 -5.08 3.25 -24.55
C ARG A 63 -3.74 3.96 -24.71
N VAL A 64 -3.29 4.67 -23.67
CA VAL A 64 -2.00 5.39 -23.66
C VAL A 64 -0.83 4.41 -23.81
N SER A 65 -0.84 3.29 -23.08
CA SER A 65 0.19 2.26 -23.19
C SER A 65 0.27 1.66 -24.60
N ALA A 66 -0.89 1.36 -25.21
CA ALA A 66 -0.95 0.87 -26.58
C ALA A 66 -0.42 1.89 -27.61
N TRP A 67 -0.75 3.18 -27.46
CA TRP A 67 -0.17 4.24 -28.29
C TRP A 67 1.34 4.39 -28.13
N ASN A 68 1.87 4.13 -26.93
CA ASN A 68 3.32 4.15 -26.70
C ASN A 68 4.01 2.95 -27.36
N ALA A 69 3.42 1.76 -27.30
CA ALA A 69 3.94 0.58 -28.00
C ALA A 69 3.96 0.80 -29.52
N LEU A 70 2.87 1.34 -30.10
CA LEU A 70 2.76 1.60 -31.53
C LEU A 70 3.75 2.67 -32.04
N ARG A 71 4.09 3.66 -31.20
CA ARG A 71 5.03 4.75 -31.51
C ARG A 71 6.48 4.45 -31.14
N SER A 72 6.74 3.30 -30.54
CA SER A 72 8.09 2.90 -30.13
C SER A 72 9.02 2.75 -31.35
N SER A 73 10.25 3.24 -31.23
CA SER A 73 11.28 3.07 -32.26
C SER A 73 11.70 1.61 -32.46
N ARG A 74 11.39 0.73 -31.49
CA ARG A 74 11.62 -0.73 -31.57
C ARG A 74 10.61 -1.44 -32.50
N GLY A 75 9.64 -0.71 -33.06
CA GLY A 75 8.73 -1.25 -34.07
C GLY A 75 7.91 -2.43 -33.56
N ASP A 76 7.94 -3.54 -34.29
CA ASP A 76 7.09 -4.71 -34.04
C ASP A 76 7.52 -5.51 -32.80
N GLU A 77 8.77 -5.41 -32.37
CA GLU A 77 9.23 -6.02 -31.12
C GLU A 77 8.52 -5.42 -29.91
N ALA A 78 8.32 -4.10 -29.88
CA ALA A 78 7.58 -3.45 -28.79
C ALA A 78 6.10 -3.85 -28.78
N VAL A 79 5.52 -4.09 -29.95
CA VAL A 79 4.14 -4.57 -30.09
C VAL A 79 4.01 -6.02 -29.62
N ALA A 80 4.97 -6.87 -29.96
CA ALA A 80 5.02 -8.26 -29.51
C ALA A 80 5.23 -8.35 -28.00
N GLU A 81 6.17 -7.59 -27.44
CA GLU A 81 6.41 -7.51 -25.98
C GLU A 81 5.20 -6.97 -25.23
N TRP A 82 4.49 -5.99 -25.81
CA TRP A 82 3.29 -5.44 -25.20
C TRP A 82 2.15 -6.48 -25.12
N LEU A 83 2.03 -7.35 -26.14
CA LEU A 83 1.02 -8.41 -26.19
C LEU A 83 1.42 -9.69 -25.45
N ALA A 84 2.71 -9.87 -25.13
CA ALA A 84 3.20 -11.06 -24.44
C ALA A 84 2.56 -11.22 -23.05
N PRO A 85 2.39 -12.45 -22.54
CA PRO A 85 1.91 -12.68 -21.17
C PRO A 85 2.79 -11.98 -20.14
N GLY A 86 2.19 -11.20 -19.23
CA GLY A 86 2.92 -10.38 -18.27
C GLY A 86 3.59 -9.13 -18.86
N GLY A 87 3.39 -8.89 -20.16
CA GLY A 87 3.91 -7.74 -20.89
C GLY A 87 3.10 -6.46 -20.68
N GLY A 88 3.27 -5.51 -21.60
CA GLY A 88 2.75 -4.14 -21.47
C GLY A 88 1.23 -4.03 -21.36
N PHE A 89 0.46 -4.93 -21.97
CA PHE A 89 -1.00 -4.96 -21.86
C PHE A 89 -1.48 -5.36 -20.47
N ASP A 90 -0.91 -6.44 -19.91
CA ASP A 90 -1.27 -6.92 -18.58
C ASP A 90 -0.86 -5.91 -17.50
N TYR A 91 0.34 -5.33 -17.64
CA TYR A 91 0.78 -4.26 -16.77
C TYR A 91 -0.11 -3.01 -16.86
N ALA A 92 -0.55 -2.61 -18.06
CA ALA A 92 -1.46 -1.48 -18.23
C ALA A 92 -2.86 -1.76 -17.66
N LYS A 93 -3.35 -3.00 -17.76
CA LYS A 93 -4.60 -3.43 -17.11
C LYS A 93 -4.50 -3.37 -15.59
N GLN A 94 -3.39 -3.83 -15.03
CA GLN A 94 -3.16 -3.77 -13.59
C GLN A 94 -3.12 -2.32 -13.12
N ARG A 95 -2.32 -1.48 -13.79
CA ARG A 95 -2.27 -0.04 -13.53
C ARG A 95 -3.66 0.61 -13.61
N ALA A 96 -4.48 0.24 -14.59
CA ALA A 96 -5.85 0.75 -14.70
C ALA A 96 -6.73 0.35 -13.50
N ARG A 97 -6.57 -0.88 -12.98
CA ARG A 97 -7.26 -1.32 -11.75
C ARG A 97 -6.76 -0.51 -10.55
N ASP A 98 -5.45 -0.35 -10.41
CA ASP A 98 -4.84 0.38 -9.29
C ASP A 98 -5.24 1.85 -9.28
N VAL A 99 -5.31 2.50 -10.44
CA VAL A 99 -5.79 3.89 -10.56
C VAL A 99 -7.25 3.99 -10.13
N ARG A 100 -8.12 3.08 -10.58
CA ARG A 100 -9.53 3.08 -10.17
C ARG A 100 -9.68 2.88 -8.66
N SER A 101 -8.98 1.90 -8.09
CA SER A 101 -9.00 1.65 -6.66
C SER A 101 -8.51 2.86 -5.87
N ARG A 102 -7.42 3.49 -6.29
CA ARG A 102 -6.89 4.71 -5.65
C ARG A 102 -7.85 5.90 -5.74
N ASN A 103 -8.46 6.11 -6.90
CA ASN A 103 -9.42 7.21 -7.07
C ASN A 103 -10.65 7.01 -6.18
N LYS A 104 -11.20 5.79 -6.13
CA LYS A 104 -12.31 5.46 -5.25
C LYS A 104 -11.94 5.69 -3.78
N ALA A 105 -10.79 5.17 -3.34
CA ALA A 105 -10.31 5.34 -1.97
C ALA A 105 -10.10 6.82 -1.60
N PHE A 106 -9.60 7.63 -2.55
CA PHE A 106 -9.51 9.08 -2.36
C PHE A 106 -10.89 9.71 -2.14
N CYS A 107 -11.87 9.41 -3.01
CA CYS A 107 -13.23 9.93 -2.84
C CYS A 107 -13.85 9.54 -1.50
N GLU A 108 -13.73 8.26 -1.10
CA GLU A 108 -14.25 7.75 0.18
C GLU A 108 -13.57 8.43 1.39
N ARG A 109 -12.25 8.64 1.32
CA ARG A 109 -11.53 9.39 2.35
C ARG A 109 -11.99 10.83 2.42
N VAL A 110 -12.21 11.50 1.29
CA VAL A 110 -12.73 12.88 1.29
C VAL A 110 -14.09 12.94 1.98
N VAL A 111 -15.02 12.01 1.69
CA VAL A 111 -16.33 11.94 2.38
C VAL A 111 -16.16 11.74 3.89
N ARG A 112 -15.21 10.90 4.31
CA ARG A 112 -14.95 10.60 5.72
C ARG A 112 -14.34 11.77 6.48
N THR A 113 -13.42 12.50 5.87
CA THR A 113 -12.62 13.53 6.55
C THR A 113 -13.18 14.94 6.42
N HIS A 114 -14.08 15.19 5.46
CA HIS A 114 -14.69 16.49 5.23
C HIS A 114 -16.12 16.48 5.74
N THR A 115 -16.39 17.25 6.79
CA THR A 115 -17.73 17.31 7.38
C THR A 115 -18.61 18.31 6.62
N VAL A 116 -19.93 18.19 6.78
CA VAL A 116 -20.89 19.09 6.11
C VAL A 116 -20.75 20.52 6.66
N GLU A 117 -20.38 20.64 7.93
CA GLU A 117 -20.26 21.89 8.67
C GLU A 117 -19.09 22.74 8.15
N PHE A 118 -18.00 22.11 7.70
CA PHE A 118 -16.82 22.84 7.25
C PHE A 118 -16.62 22.87 5.73
N SER A 119 -17.03 21.81 5.05
CA SER A 119 -16.66 21.54 3.66
C SER A 119 -17.84 20.94 2.88
N PRO A 120 -19.02 21.58 2.87
CA PRO A 120 -20.24 21.02 2.31
C PRO A 120 -20.15 20.72 0.81
N GLU A 121 -19.55 21.61 0.00
CA GLU A 121 -19.41 21.41 -1.44
C GLU A 121 -18.42 20.28 -1.75
N VAL A 122 -17.31 20.23 -1.02
CA VAL A 122 -16.33 19.14 -1.16
C VAL A 122 -16.94 17.80 -0.77
N ARG A 123 -17.64 17.72 0.36
CA ARG A 123 -18.29 16.47 0.77
C ARG A 123 -19.36 16.05 -0.23
N ALA A 124 -20.24 16.96 -0.65
CA ALA A 124 -21.28 16.65 -1.62
C ALA A 124 -20.71 16.20 -2.98
N ALA A 125 -19.64 16.86 -3.46
CA ALA A 125 -18.95 16.46 -4.68
C ALA A 125 -18.29 15.09 -4.55
N ALA A 126 -17.67 14.79 -3.41
CA ALA A 126 -17.07 13.49 -3.13
C ALA A 126 -18.14 12.39 -3.04
N GLU A 127 -19.27 12.64 -2.37
CA GLU A 127 -20.38 11.68 -2.29
C GLU A 127 -20.96 11.35 -3.66
N ARG A 128 -21.11 12.36 -4.54
CA ARG A 128 -21.50 12.15 -5.94
C ARG A 128 -20.46 11.29 -6.66
N ALA A 129 -19.17 11.58 -6.48
CA ALA A 129 -18.09 10.82 -7.12
C ALA A 129 -18.01 9.36 -6.63
N VAL A 130 -18.25 9.09 -5.34
CA VAL A 130 -18.29 7.74 -4.77
C VAL A 130 -19.42 6.91 -5.40
N ARG A 131 -20.61 7.51 -5.55
CA ARG A 131 -21.79 6.85 -6.16
C ARG A 131 -21.70 6.74 -7.68
N GLY A 132 -20.79 7.48 -8.30
CA GLY A 132 -20.58 7.53 -9.74
C GLY A 132 -19.67 6.43 -10.29
N THR A 133 -19.40 6.55 -11.58
CA THR A 133 -18.51 5.71 -12.38
C THR A 133 -17.03 6.00 -12.11
N ALA A 134 -16.15 5.09 -12.54
CA ALA A 134 -14.70 5.30 -12.46
C ALA A 134 -14.21 6.57 -13.18
N ALA A 135 -14.93 7.02 -14.23
CA ALA A 135 -14.62 8.25 -14.95
C ALA A 135 -14.95 9.49 -14.11
N GLU A 136 -16.09 9.47 -13.40
CA GLU A 136 -16.50 10.54 -12.48
C GLU A 136 -15.57 10.62 -11.26
N GLN A 137 -15.15 9.47 -10.71
CA GLN A 137 -14.12 9.40 -9.68
C GLN A 137 -12.81 10.04 -10.16
N ALA A 138 -12.34 9.69 -11.37
CA ALA A 138 -11.13 10.28 -11.94
C ALA A 138 -11.28 11.80 -12.21
N ALA A 139 -12.45 12.26 -12.65
CA ALA A 139 -12.72 13.68 -12.85
C ALA A 139 -12.69 14.45 -11.52
N PHE A 140 -13.27 13.89 -10.47
CA PHE A 140 -13.23 14.46 -9.13
C PHE A 140 -11.80 14.57 -8.61
N VAL A 141 -11.01 13.50 -8.69
CA VAL A 141 -9.60 13.50 -8.27
C VAL A 141 -8.78 14.53 -9.05
N ARG A 142 -8.99 14.65 -10.37
CA ARG A 142 -8.17 15.49 -11.23
C ARG A 142 -8.43 16.99 -11.05
N THR A 143 -9.70 17.40 -10.98
CA THR A 143 -10.06 18.83 -10.88
C THR A 143 -11.22 19.09 -9.92
N GLY A 144 -12.15 18.14 -9.78
CA GLY A 144 -13.38 18.35 -9.02
C GLY A 144 -13.17 18.63 -7.53
N TYR A 145 -12.17 18.02 -6.89
CA TYR A 145 -11.81 18.31 -5.49
C TYR A 145 -11.38 19.77 -5.32
N ALA A 146 -10.41 20.23 -6.11
CA ALA A 146 -9.91 21.60 -6.05
C ALA A 146 -10.99 22.63 -6.43
N GLU A 147 -11.85 22.30 -7.39
CA GLU A 147 -13.02 23.10 -7.73
C GLU A 147 -14.01 23.23 -6.58
N ALA A 148 -14.33 22.12 -5.91
CA ALA A 148 -15.23 22.14 -4.76
C ALA A 148 -14.63 22.92 -3.58
N GLN A 149 -13.33 22.78 -3.31
CA GLN A 149 -12.64 23.61 -2.31
C GLN A 149 -12.74 25.11 -2.62
N ARG A 150 -12.64 25.49 -3.90
CA ARG A 150 -12.84 26.90 -4.30
C ARG A 150 -14.28 27.36 -4.05
N ARG A 151 -15.28 26.51 -4.26
CA ARG A 151 -16.69 26.85 -3.97
C ARG A 151 -16.92 27.02 -2.47
N ASP A 152 -16.41 26.11 -1.64
CA ASP A 152 -16.47 26.23 -0.18
C ASP A 152 -15.73 27.49 0.33
N ARG A 153 -14.58 27.84 -0.27
CA ARG A 153 -13.88 29.10 0.04
C ARG A 153 -14.72 30.32 -0.34
N ALA A 154 -15.25 30.37 -1.55
CA ALA A 154 -16.07 31.50 -2.00
C ALA A 154 -17.36 31.68 -1.15
N ALA A 155 -18.00 30.56 -0.76
CA ALA A 155 -19.15 30.58 0.14
C ALA A 155 -18.75 31.16 1.51
N ARG A 156 -17.64 30.70 2.08
CA ARG A 156 -17.11 31.21 3.34
C ARG A 156 -16.64 32.65 3.25
N GLU A 157 -16.06 33.11 2.15
CA GLU A 157 -15.67 34.52 1.97
C GLU A 157 -16.90 35.44 1.95
N THR A 158 -18.01 34.97 1.38
CA THR A 158 -19.29 35.69 1.37
C THR A 158 -19.90 35.76 2.79
N ASP A 159 -19.74 34.69 3.58
CA ASP A 159 -20.13 34.67 5.00
C ASP A 159 -19.08 35.33 5.93
N ALA A 160 -17.82 35.45 5.53
CA ALA A 160 -16.71 35.98 6.32
C ALA A 160 -16.79 37.51 6.47
N GLN A 161 -17.49 38.22 5.58
CA GLN A 161 -17.92 39.60 5.88
C GLN A 161 -18.82 39.69 7.13
N HIS A 162 -19.42 38.56 7.57
CA HIS A 162 -20.16 38.44 8.83
C HIS A 162 -19.41 37.65 9.94
N GLN A 163 -18.31 36.94 9.64
CA GLN A 163 -17.66 35.97 10.55
C GLN A 163 -16.12 36.15 10.63
N GLN A 164 -15.63 37.38 10.81
CA GLN A 164 -14.22 37.63 11.13
C GLN A 164 -13.94 37.55 12.63
N GLU A 165 -13.97 36.35 13.18
CA GLU A 165 -13.35 36.05 14.48
C GLU A 165 -12.78 34.63 14.45
N ALA A 166 -11.68 34.39 13.73
CA ALA A 166 -10.74 33.39 14.22
C ALA A 166 -10.11 34.02 15.46
N ALA A 167 -10.64 33.69 16.64
CA ALA A 167 -10.10 34.25 17.86
C ALA A 167 -8.63 33.83 18.00
N ALA A 168 -7.84 34.62 18.72
CA ALA A 168 -6.45 34.28 19.04
C ALA A 168 -6.31 32.86 19.64
N LYS A 169 -7.40 32.33 20.21
CA LYS A 169 -7.57 30.96 20.70
C LYS A 169 -7.39 29.90 19.61
N GLU A 170 -8.05 30.01 18.46
CA GLU A 170 -7.93 29.05 17.36
C GLU A 170 -6.50 29.03 16.81
N ARG A 171 -5.94 30.22 16.59
CA ARG A 171 -4.55 30.34 16.11
C ARG A 171 -3.57 29.77 17.14
N GLY A 172 -3.80 30.00 18.43
CA GLY A 172 -3.03 29.41 19.52
C GLY A 172 -3.12 27.88 19.54
N PHE A 173 -4.31 27.33 19.32
CA PHE A 173 -4.52 25.88 19.20
C PHE A 173 -3.78 25.28 18.01
N VAL A 174 -3.92 25.87 16.81
CA VAL A 174 -3.16 25.42 15.63
C VAL A 174 -1.66 25.55 15.87
N GLY A 175 -1.22 26.58 16.61
CA GLY A 175 0.18 26.74 17.03
C GLY A 175 0.67 25.60 17.91
N ALA A 176 -0.14 25.19 18.89
CA ALA A 176 0.18 24.06 19.76
C ALA A 176 0.25 22.75 18.95
N ILE A 177 -0.69 22.51 18.02
CA ILE A 177 -0.65 21.36 17.11
C ILE A 177 0.63 21.37 16.26
N ALA A 178 0.93 22.50 15.63
CA ALA A 178 2.10 22.64 14.75
C ALA A 178 3.44 22.36 15.46
N ALA A 179 3.49 22.56 16.79
CA ALA A 179 4.67 22.33 17.60
C ALA A 179 4.74 20.94 18.24
N HIS A 180 3.59 20.39 18.66
CA HIS A 180 3.57 19.27 19.62
C HIS A 180 2.67 18.10 19.24
N ASP A 181 1.90 18.18 18.16
CA ASP A 181 1.02 17.06 17.80
C ASP A 181 1.86 15.80 17.49
N PRO A 182 1.51 14.63 18.04
CA PRO A 182 2.23 13.39 17.78
C PRO A 182 2.08 12.91 16.32
N GLY A 183 1.01 13.31 15.62
CA GLY A 183 0.78 13.03 14.21
C GLY A 183 1.61 13.94 13.31
N GLU A 184 2.39 13.36 12.41
CA GLU A 184 3.26 14.13 11.52
C GLU A 184 2.44 14.92 10.50
N GLN A 185 1.42 14.30 9.91
CA GLN A 185 0.62 14.90 8.85
C GLN A 185 -0.30 15.98 9.41
N VAL A 186 -0.87 15.76 10.60
CA VAL A 186 -1.60 16.81 11.34
C VAL A 186 -0.69 18.01 11.64
N ARG A 187 0.53 17.75 12.13
CA ARG A 187 1.52 18.79 12.44
C ARG A 187 1.93 19.58 11.20
N VAL A 188 2.20 18.91 10.08
CA VAL A 188 2.54 19.56 8.80
C VAL A 188 1.38 20.40 8.29
N ALA A 189 0.14 19.90 8.38
CA ALA A 189 -1.05 20.66 8.00
C ALA A 189 -1.22 21.94 8.85
N ALA A 190 -0.96 21.85 10.16
CA ALA A 190 -1.00 23.00 11.07
C ALA A 190 0.13 24.01 10.77
N GLN A 191 1.35 23.53 10.50
CA GLN A 191 2.47 24.39 10.10
C GLN A 191 2.18 25.13 8.79
N TRP A 192 1.55 24.45 7.82
CA TRP A 192 1.13 25.08 6.57
C TRP A 192 0.10 26.18 6.80
N ALA A 193 -0.84 25.98 7.73
CA ALA A 193 -1.85 26.97 8.09
C ALA A 193 -1.28 28.20 8.82
N LEU A 194 -0.08 28.07 9.39
CA LEU A 194 0.64 29.15 10.10
C LEU A 194 1.87 29.67 9.33
N ARG A 195 2.02 29.30 8.06
CA ARG A 195 3.17 29.72 7.23
C ARG A 195 3.27 31.25 7.13
N ALA A 196 4.44 31.74 6.76
CA ALA A 196 4.62 33.17 6.51
C ALA A 196 3.62 33.66 5.43
N GLY A 197 2.88 34.73 5.75
CA GLY A 197 1.81 35.26 4.90
C GLY A 197 0.45 34.56 5.05
N ALA A 198 0.30 33.60 5.99
CA ALA A 198 -0.99 33.00 6.31
C ALA A 198 -1.93 34.01 6.98
N THR A 199 -3.22 33.81 6.73
CA THR A 199 -4.34 34.60 7.24
C THR A 199 -5.24 33.75 8.11
N ASP A 200 -6.24 34.36 8.75
CA ASP A 200 -7.24 33.61 9.53
C ASP A 200 -8.04 32.64 8.66
N ALA A 201 -8.18 32.90 7.37
CA ALA A 201 -8.78 31.97 6.42
C ALA A 201 -7.98 30.66 6.30
N ASP A 202 -6.64 30.70 6.39
CA ASP A 202 -5.80 29.50 6.38
C ASP A 202 -5.99 28.66 7.64
N VAL A 203 -6.19 29.30 8.80
CA VAL A 203 -6.51 28.63 10.07
C VAL A 203 -7.87 27.95 10.00
N VAL A 204 -8.88 28.61 9.41
CA VAL A 204 -10.19 27.99 9.17
C VAL A 204 -10.10 26.85 8.14
N GLU A 205 -9.28 27.00 7.10
CA GLU A 205 -9.03 25.93 6.11
C GLU A 205 -8.37 24.71 6.76
N PHE A 206 -7.50 24.90 7.76
CA PHE A 206 -6.96 23.79 8.53
C PHE A 206 -8.06 22.95 9.18
N PHE A 207 -9.00 23.56 9.90
CA PHE A 207 -10.09 22.81 10.53
C PHE A 207 -11.00 22.10 9.51
N GLY A 208 -11.24 22.72 8.35
CA GLY A 208 -12.15 22.15 7.34
C GLY A 208 -11.56 21.09 6.42
N TYR A 209 -10.24 21.11 6.20
CA TYR A 209 -9.57 20.19 5.27
C TYR A 209 -8.34 19.55 5.90
N GLY A 210 -7.43 20.36 6.44
CA GLY A 210 -6.09 19.94 6.81
C GLY A 210 -6.04 18.99 8.01
N TRP A 211 -6.84 19.25 9.03
CA TRP A 211 -6.74 18.59 10.33
C TRP A 211 -7.19 17.13 10.27
N MET A 212 -8.44 16.88 9.86
CA MET A 212 -8.98 15.52 9.77
C MET A 212 -8.38 14.72 8.60
N ALA A 213 -7.98 15.38 7.51
CA ALA A 213 -7.24 14.69 6.45
C ALA A 213 -5.84 14.29 6.93
N GLY A 214 -5.13 15.16 7.65
CA GLY A 214 -3.86 14.85 8.29
C GLY A 214 -4.00 13.67 9.25
N ALA A 215 -4.99 13.70 10.13
CA ALA A 215 -5.24 12.63 11.11
C ALA A 215 -5.49 11.27 10.42
N ALA A 216 -6.26 11.27 9.33
CA ALA A 216 -6.49 10.07 8.55
C ALA A 216 -5.21 9.55 7.88
N LEU A 217 -4.35 10.43 7.38
CA LEU A 217 -3.06 10.05 6.79
C LEU A 217 -2.08 9.52 7.83
N ASP A 218 -2.04 10.10 9.03
CA ASP A 218 -1.23 9.61 10.14
C ASP A 218 -1.62 8.18 10.53
N LEU A 219 -2.92 7.92 10.68
CA LEU A 219 -3.44 6.57 10.98
C LEU A 219 -3.15 5.57 9.85
N GLU A 220 -3.38 5.96 8.59
CA GLU A 220 -3.11 5.09 7.44
C GLU A 220 -1.61 4.78 7.30
N GLY A 221 -0.75 5.78 7.51
CA GLY A 221 0.70 5.61 7.52
C GLY A 221 1.17 4.69 8.65
N TYR A 222 0.61 4.85 9.85
CA TYR A 222 0.86 3.97 10.99
C TYR A 222 0.51 2.51 10.66
N ARG A 223 -0.71 2.26 10.19
CA ARG A 223 -1.18 0.89 9.86
C ARG A 223 -0.35 0.25 8.75
N ALA A 224 -0.02 1.00 7.70
CA ALA A 224 0.80 0.50 6.60
C ALA A 224 2.20 0.09 7.08
N ARG A 225 2.88 0.96 7.83
CA ARG A 225 4.21 0.70 8.38
C ARG A 225 4.24 -0.55 9.27
N ILE A 226 3.24 -0.71 10.12
CA ILE A 226 3.13 -1.88 11.00
C ILE A 226 2.86 -3.16 10.21
N ALA A 227 1.93 -3.13 9.26
CA ALA A 227 1.63 -4.28 8.43
C ALA A 227 2.87 -4.76 7.65
N ASP A 228 3.61 -3.83 7.05
CA ASP A 228 4.85 -4.14 6.31
C ASP A 228 5.92 -4.73 7.25
N ALA A 229 6.12 -4.12 8.42
CA ALA A 229 7.06 -4.63 9.42
C ALA A 229 6.67 -6.04 9.89
N GLU A 230 5.39 -6.30 10.11
CA GLU A 230 4.91 -7.58 10.63
C GLU A 230 5.04 -8.72 9.62
N VAL A 231 4.81 -8.45 8.33
CA VAL A 231 5.08 -9.42 7.25
C VAL A 231 6.55 -9.84 7.27
N LEU A 232 7.47 -8.89 7.41
CA LEU A 232 8.90 -9.17 7.48
C LEU A 232 9.27 -9.97 8.74
N ARG A 233 8.71 -9.60 9.91
CA ARG A 233 8.95 -10.32 11.17
C ARG A 233 8.47 -11.76 11.11
N HIS A 234 7.27 -12.01 10.58
CA HIS A 234 6.74 -13.37 10.44
C HIS A 234 7.50 -14.21 9.42
N HIS A 235 7.95 -13.59 8.31
CA HIS A 235 8.81 -14.28 7.36
C HIS A 235 10.11 -14.73 8.01
N ALA A 236 10.80 -13.83 8.72
CA ALA A 236 12.04 -14.14 9.44
C ALA A 236 11.81 -15.24 10.50
N LEU A 237 10.74 -15.13 11.30
CA LEU A 237 10.37 -16.14 12.28
C LEU A 237 10.18 -17.52 11.64
N SER A 238 9.52 -17.58 10.48
CA SER A 238 9.25 -18.84 9.78
C SER A 238 10.53 -19.52 9.28
N LEU A 239 11.56 -18.76 8.93
CA LEU A 239 12.89 -19.29 8.58
C LEU A 239 13.61 -19.78 9.84
N LEU A 240 13.64 -18.98 10.90
CA LEU A 240 14.30 -19.35 12.16
C LEU A 240 13.70 -20.62 12.80
N ILE A 241 12.37 -20.75 12.80
CA ILE A 241 11.69 -21.94 13.31
C ILE A 241 12.07 -23.17 12.47
N ARG A 242 12.13 -23.04 11.14
CA ARG A 242 12.53 -24.14 10.26
C ARG A 242 13.95 -24.61 10.55
N ASP A 243 14.86 -23.66 10.74
CA ASP A 243 16.26 -23.96 11.06
C ASP A 243 16.38 -24.61 12.44
N ALA A 244 15.64 -24.12 13.43
CA ALA A 244 15.61 -24.70 14.78
C ALA A 244 15.04 -26.13 14.80
N VAL A 245 13.95 -26.37 14.09
CA VAL A 245 13.36 -27.72 13.94
C VAL A 245 14.32 -28.65 13.19
N ALA A 246 14.97 -28.19 12.12
CA ALA A 246 15.94 -29.00 11.39
C ALA A 246 17.16 -29.35 12.27
N ALA A 247 17.64 -28.41 13.08
CA ALA A 247 18.72 -28.66 14.03
C ALA A 247 18.33 -29.65 15.13
N GLU A 248 17.09 -29.55 15.66
CA GLU A 248 16.57 -30.50 16.65
C GLU A 248 16.39 -31.91 16.04
N GLU A 249 15.91 -32.03 14.81
CA GLU A 249 15.80 -33.33 14.12
C GLU A 249 17.18 -33.96 13.85
N ALA A 250 18.20 -33.15 13.52
CA ALA A 250 19.56 -33.62 13.31
C ALA A 250 20.17 -34.30 14.55
N LEU A 251 19.68 -33.99 15.77
CA LEU A 251 20.12 -34.65 17.00
C LEU A 251 19.92 -36.16 16.97
N LYS A 252 18.83 -36.63 16.35
CA LYS A 252 18.43 -38.05 16.39
C LYS A 252 19.45 -38.98 15.71
N GLY A 253 20.30 -38.44 14.83
CA GLY A 253 21.33 -39.18 14.11
C GLY A 253 22.74 -38.60 14.23
N ALA A 254 22.96 -37.67 15.16
CA ALA A 254 24.24 -36.98 15.28
C ALA A 254 25.34 -37.90 15.83
N ALA A 255 26.45 -38.01 15.10
CA ALA A 255 27.66 -38.68 15.59
C ALA A 255 28.30 -37.91 16.77
N ASP A 256 28.22 -36.59 16.75
CA ASP A 256 28.59 -35.70 17.86
C ASP A 256 27.34 -35.05 18.44
N VAL A 257 26.73 -35.74 19.39
CA VAL A 257 25.50 -35.29 20.06
C VAL A 257 25.70 -33.98 20.81
N ALA A 258 26.89 -33.74 21.38
CA ALA A 258 27.16 -32.52 22.13
C ALA A 258 27.18 -31.29 21.20
N LYS A 259 27.84 -31.40 20.05
CA LYS A 259 27.85 -30.35 19.03
C LYS A 259 26.46 -30.08 18.46
N ALA A 260 25.74 -31.14 18.07
CA ALA A 260 24.39 -31.01 17.52
C ALA A 260 23.41 -30.39 18.54
N ARG A 261 23.58 -30.69 19.84
CA ARG A 261 22.81 -30.07 20.94
C ARG A 261 23.08 -28.58 21.05
N ALA A 262 24.35 -28.18 21.02
CA ALA A 262 24.71 -26.77 21.04
C ALA A 262 24.18 -26.00 19.82
N GLU A 263 24.10 -26.64 18.66
CA GLU A 263 23.52 -26.06 17.44
C GLU A 263 22.01 -25.89 17.53
N ALA A 264 21.29 -26.91 17.99
CA ALA A 264 19.84 -26.85 18.20
C ALA A 264 19.46 -25.84 19.31
N GLU A 265 20.21 -25.78 20.41
CA GLU A 265 20.03 -24.76 21.45
C GLU A 265 20.21 -23.35 20.89
N ARG A 266 21.27 -23.12 20.09
CA ARG A 266 21.54 -21.82 19.47
C ARG A 266 20.43 -21.41 18.51
N ALA A 267 19.90 -22.35 17.72
CA ALA A 267 18.83 -22.06 16.77
C ALA A 267 17.53 -21.65 17.50
N TRP A 268 17.16 -22.35 18.58
CA TRP A 268 16.01 -21.95 19.42
C TRP A 268 16.24 -20.62 20.14
N LYS A 269 17.47 -20.33 20.59
CA LYS A 269 17.82 -19.00 21.13
C LYS A 269 17.63 -17.89 20.11
N ALA A 270 17.98 -18.11 18.84
CA ALA A 270 17.75 -17.13 17.78
C ALA A 270 16.24 -16.87 17.55
N VAL A 271 15.39 -17.89 17.64
CA VAL A 271 13.92 -17.72 17.62
C VAL A 271 13.46 -16.87 18.81
N ALA A 272 13.96 -17.14 20.01
CA ALA A 272 13.65 -16.39 21.21
C ALA A 272 14.08 -14.92 21.10
N GLU A 273 15.31 -14.63 20.68
CA GLU A 273 15.83 -13.27 20.49
C GLU A 273 15.01 -12.47 19.48
N HIS A 274 14.61 -13.09 18.37
CA HIS A 274 13.73 -12.48 17.37
C HIS A 274 12.35 -12.17 17.96
N ALA A 275 11.75 -13.12 18.69
CA ALA A 275 10.45 -12.94 19.31
C ALA A 275 10.44 -11.84 20.40
N ASP A 276 11.50 -11.78 21.23
CA ASP A 276 11.69 -10.71 22.22
C ASP A 276 11.80 -9.32 21.55
N THR A 277 12.60 -9.22 20.49
CA THR A 277 12.76 -7.98 19.72
C THR A 277 11.43 -7.54 19.10
N ALA A 278 10.68 -8.48 18.51
CA ALA A 278 9.37 -8.21 17.94
C ALA A 278 8.35 -7.77 19.01
N GLY A 279 8.33 -8.44 20.17
CA GLY A 279 7.48 -8.08 21.30
C GLY A 279 7.77 -6.66 21.82
N LYS A 280 9.04 -6.31 22.00
CA LYS A 280 9.45 -4.94 22.38
C LYS A 280 9.02 -3.90 21.35
N ALA A 281 9.12 -4.21 20.06
CA ALA A 281 8.65 -3.30 19.02
C ALA A 281 7.13 -3.08 19.12
N TRP A 282 6.34 -4.12 19.36
CA TRP A 282 4.89 -3.99 19.55
C TRP A 282 4.50 -3.22 20.81
N LEU A 283 5.26 -3.35 21.90
CA LEU A 283 5.07 -2.50 23.10
C LEU A 283 5.32 -1.02 22.78
N ALA A 284 6.33 -0.70 21.97
CA ALA A 284 6.55 0.68 21.52
C ALA A 284 5.41 1.19 20.62
N GLU A 285 4.84 0.36 19.75
CA GLU A 285 3.65 0.74 18.97
C GLU A 285 2.42 0.95 19.85
N GLN A 286 2.24 0.14 20.90
CA GLN A 286 1.19 0.31 21.89
C GLN A 286 1.30 1.67 22.60
N GLU A 287 2.51 2.06 23.02
CA GLU A 287 2.77 3.37 23.64
C GLU A 287 2.49 4.52 22.67
N ALA A 288 2.91 4.40 21.41
CA ALA A 288 2.65 5.41 20.38
C ALA A 288 1.15 5.59 20.10
N ALA A 289 0.40 4.49 19.98
CA ALA A 289 -1.05 4.51 19.79
C ALA A 289 -1.78 5.09 21.02
N ALA A 290 -1.30 4.79 22.24
CA ALA A 290 -1.82 5.37 23.47
C ALA A 290 -1.62 6.89 23.52
N ALA A 291 -0.41 7.37 23.15
CA ALA A 291 -0.12 8.81 23.10
C ALA A 291 -1.02 9.54 22.09
N GLN A 292 -1.28 8.92 20.93
CA GLN A 292 -2.25 9.45 19.96
C GLN A 292 -3.66 9.49 20.57
N ALA A 293 -4.16 8.39 21.13
CA ALA A 293 -5.49 8.32 21.72
C ALA A 293 -5.68 9.39 22.81
N GLU A 294 -4.68 9.61 23.65
CA GLU A 294 -4.68 10.60 24.72
C GLU A 294 -4.65 12.05 24.19
N ASN A 295 -3.87 12.32 23.14
CA ASN A 295 -3.89 13.62 22.46
C ASN A 295 -5.29 13.93 21.91
N TRP A 296 -5.89 12.98 21.20
CA TRP A 296 -7.25 13.13 20.65
C TRP A 296 -8.31 13.26 21.74
N ARG A 297 -8.16 12.55 22.86
CA ARG A 297 -9.03 12.69 24.04
C ARG A 297 -8.97 14.12 24.58
N THR A 298 -7.75 14.64 24.77
CA THR A 298 -7.52 16.00 25.29
C THR A 298 -8.16 17.05 24.38
N ILE A 299 -8.02 16.88 23.06
CA ILE A 299 -8.67 17.78 22.09
C ILE A 299 -10.20 17.66 22.16
N ALA A 300 -10.74 16.44 22.21
CA ALA A 300 -12.19 16.22 22.29
C ALA A 300 -12.79 16.82 23.57
N ASP A 301 -12.10 16.71 24.70
CA ASP A 301 -12.54 17.26 25.98
C ASP A 301 -12.47 18.80 25.96
N ALA A 302 -11.37 19.38 25.46
CA ALA A 302 -11.26 20.83 25.26
C ALA A 302 -12.38 21.37 24.35
N ALA A 303 -12.66 20.66 23.26
CA ALA A 303 -13.69 21.01 22.29
C ALA A 303 -15.11 21.01 22.88
N ARG A 304 -15.45 20.04 23.74
CA ARG A 304 -16.76 20.02 24.41
C ARG A 304 -16.97 21.17 25.40
N THR A 305 -15.89 21.65 26.01
CA THR A 305 -15.96 22.79 26.95
C THR A 305 -15.98 24.14 26.24
N GLY A 306 -15.70 24.18 24.94
CA GLY A 306 -15.77 25.39 24.12
C GLY A 306 -17.21 25.82 23.84
N ALA A 307 -17.48 27.12 23.94
CA ALA A 307 -18.79 27.68 23.62
C ALA A 307 -18.98 27.87 22.09
N ASP A 308 -17.88 28.04 21.36
CA ASP A 308 -17.88 28.44 19.95
C ASP A 308 -18.30 27.29 19.03
N GLU A 309 -19.05 27.59 17.97
CA GLU A 309 -19.59 26.60 17.03
C GLU A 309 -18.48 25.78 16.35
N LEU A 310 -17.31 26.39 16.09
CA LEU A 310 -16.13 25.70 15.60
C LEU A 310 -15.67 24.57 16.55
N TRP A 311 -15.57 24.86 17.85
CA TRP A 311 -15.14 23.90 18.86
C TRP A 311 -16.15 22.76 19.02
N LYS A 312 -17.45 23.06 18.94
CA LYS A 312 -18.50 22.03 18.92
C LYS A 312 -18.35 21.10 17.71
N ALA A 313 -18.10 21.66 16.52
CA ALA A 313 -17.98 20.90 15.28
C ALA A 313 -16.75 19.98 15.22
N ILE A 314 -15.73 20.21 16.07
CA ILE A 314 -14.53 19.36 16.14
C ILE A 314 -14.55 18.30 17.26
N ALA A 315 -15.47 18.40 18.21
CA ALA A 315 -15.54 17.49 19.35
C ALA A 315 -15.81 16.03 18.96
N ASP A 316 -16.76 15.81 18.05
CA ASP A 316 -17.13 14.45 17.60
C ASP A 316 -16.06 13.82 16.70
N PRO A 317 -15.50 14.51 15.69
CA PRO A 317 -14.35 13.99 14.93
C PRO A 317 -13.13 13.67 15.80
N ALA A 318 -12.83 14.47 16.82
CA ALA A 318 -11.74 14.19 17.76
C ALA A 318 -12.01 12.92 18.58
N ARG A 319 -13.24 12.75 19.10
CA ARG A 319 -13.64 11.53 19.82
C ARG A 319 -13.53 10.28 18.93
N ALA A 320 -14.00 10.36 17.69
CA ALA A 320 -13.93 9.25 16.75
C ALA A 320 -12.47 8.83 16.43
N ASN A 321 -11.54 9.79 16.35
CA ASN A 321 -10.12 9.49 16.22
C ASN A 321 -9.54 8.86 17.50
N GLN A 322 -9.89 9.39 18.67
CA GLN A 322 -9.49 8.81 19.96
C GLN A 322 -9.94 7.34 20.07
N ASP A 323 -11.19 7.02 19.71
CA ASP A 323 -11.70 5.64 19.71
C ASP A 323 -10.97 4.75 18.69
N THR A 324 -10.54 5.33 17.57
CA THR A 324 -9.78 4.59 16.56
C THR A 324 -8.37 4.28 17.04
N TRP A 325 -7.64 5.25 17.59
CA TRP A 325 -6.32 5.02 18.17
C TRP A 325 -6.34 4.11 19.40
N ALA A 326 -7.39 4.17 20.23
CA ALA A 326 -7.58 3.24 21.34
C ALA A 326 -7.73 1.78 20.85
N ARG A 327 -8.35 1.55 19.69
CA ARG A 327 -8.38 0.22 19.06
C ARG A 327 -7.01 -0.21 18.57
N GLU A 328 -6.26 0.68 17.91
CA GLU A 328 -4.88 0.37 17.50
C GLU A 328 -3.99 0.02 18.70
N GLN A 329 -4.16 0.71 19.84
CA GLN A 329 -3.46 0.40 21.08
C GLN A 329 -3.80 -1.01 21.59
N ALA A 330 -5.09 -1.39 21.57
CA ALA A 330 -5.52 -2.71 21.99
C ALA A 330 -4.99 -3.81 21.06
N GLU A 331 -5.00 -3.57 19.74
CA GLU A 331 -4.43 -4.49 18.76
C GLU A 331 -2.92 -4.67 18.95
N ALA A 332 -2.19 -3.58 19.20
CA ALA A 332 -0.75 -3.64 19.49
C ALA A 332 -0.45 -4.43 20.77
N ALA A 333 -1.28 -4.31 21.80
CA ALA A 333 -1.15 -5.08 23.04
C ALA A 333 -1.32 -6.60 22.81
N GLU A 334 -2.33 -7.00 22.02
CA GLU A 334 -2.55 -8.40 21.67
C GLU A 334 -1.41 -8.97 20.81
N ALA A 335 -0.87 -8.17 19.88
CA ALA A 335 0.30 -8.56 19.10
C ALA A 335 1.55 -8.74 19.99
N ALA A 336 1.81 -7.82 20.91
CA ALA A 336 2.91 -7.95 21.88
C ALA A 336 2.79 -9.24 22.72
N LYS A 337 1.57 -9.57 23.15
CA LYS A 337 1.29 -10.83 23.87
C LYS A 337 1.55 -12.06 23.00
N SER A 338 1.14 -12.06 21.74
CA SER A 338 1.44 -13.16 20.81
C SER A 338 2.94 -13.40 20.64
N TRP A 339 3.72 -12.33 20.53
CA TRP A 339 5.19 -12.42 20.45
C TRP A 339 5.82 -12.89 21.76
N LYS A 340 5.25 -12.51 22.92
CA LYS A 340 5.64 -13.06 24.21
C LYS A 340 5.38 -14.57 24.29
N ASP A 341 4.22 -15.04 23.84
CA ASP A 341 3.91 -16.47 23.82
C ASP A 341 4.88 -17.25 22.92
N MET A 342 5.33 -16.66 21.80
CA MET A 342 6.36 -17.23 20.94
C MET A 342 7.73 -17.27 21.62
N LEU A 343 8.11 -16.20 22.32
CA LEU A 343 9.34 -16.14 23.12
C LEU A 343 9.37 -17.26 24.16
N ASP A 344 8.29 -17.40 24.94
CA ASP A 344 8.19 -18.41 26.00
C ASP A 344 8.32 -19.84 25.41
N ARG A 345 7.65 -20.13 24.29
CA ARG A 345 7.78 -21.42 23.57
C ARG A 345 9.19 -21.70 23.05
N ALA A 346 9.87 -20.67 22.56
CA ALA A 346 11.23 -20.80 22.05
C ALA A 346 12.23 -21.06 23.19
N GLN A 347 12.05 -20.41 24.34
CA GLN A 347 12.83 -20.65 25.55
C GLN A 347 12.61 -22.06 26.10
N ASP A 348 11.36 -22.51 26.18
CA ASP A 348 11.03 -23.89 26.58
C ASP A 348 11.69 -24.92 25.66
N SER A 349 11.74 -24.63 24.36
CA SER A 349 12.37 -25.49 23.37
C SER A 349 13.90 -25.51 23.47
N ALA A 350 14.53 -24.36 23.69
CA ALA A 350 15.96 -24.29 23.98
C ALA A 350 16.32 -25.09 25.25
N GLN A 351 15.49 -24.99 26.30
CA GLN A 351 15.70 -25.70 27.55
C GLN A 351 15.51 -27.21 27.39
N ARG A 352 14.48 -27.66 26.63
CA ARG A 352 14.25 -29.07 26.31
C ARG A 352 15.46 -29.69 25.58
N VAL A 353 16.03 -28.99 24.61
CA VAL A 353 17.18 -29.48 23.85
C VAL A 353 18.43 -29.61 24.72
N LYS A 354 18.59 -28.71 25.70
CA LYS A 354 19.72 -28.70 26.64
C LYS A 354 19.78 -29.95 27.53
N GLY A 355 18.63 -30.54 27.84
CA GLY A 355 18.49 -31.74 28.69
C GLY A 355 18.04 -31.42 30.10
#